data_AF-G0MZH1-F1
#
_entry.id   AF-G0MZH1-F1
#
_cell.length_a   1.000
_cell.length_b   1.000
_cell.length_c   1.000
_cell.angle_alpha   90.00
_cell.angle_beta   90.00
_cell.angle_gamma   90.00
#
_symmetry.space_group_name_H-M   'P 1'
#
loop_
_entity.id
_entity.type
_entity.pdbx_description
1 polymer ?
#
loop_
_entity_poly.entity_id
_entity_poly.type
_entity_poly.pdbx_seq_one_letter_code
_entity_poly.pdbx_strand_id
1 'polypeptide(L)'
;MKLPYLPVKDTVNLMNAVDIYQLSLASKRKRALIKFMNFKIEGLLVKLYHQRSAIHFWKDDMYSFTPAQAFYSKEADFQPIWQPEIKTLVSDHSAECLTMATRLSSLFRLKSCIYWLIDLKKTPKEMNQILSRVLSESCTEISIMEHQWINDIPSQALIDEEVLEYLMNNAKLDTIIRIFALFPDNFKHENVSFI
;
A
#
# COMPACT_ATOMS: atom_id res chain seq x y z
N MET A 1 5.92 -4.19 -37.16
CA MET A 1 6.46 -5.53 -36.84
C MET A 1 5.86 -6.05 -35.54
N LYS A 2 5.36 -7.30 -35.51
CA LYS A 2 5.00 -7.99 -34.26
C LYS A 2 6.24 -8.74 -33.79
N LEU A 3 6.82 -8.39 -32.64
CA LEU A 3 7.85 -9.22 -32.02
C LEU A 3 7.20 -10.56 -31.57
N PRO A 4 7.85 -11.71 -31.77
CA PRO A 4 7.36 -12.99 -31.28
C PRO A 4 7.26 -12.99 -29.74
N TYR A 5 6.39 -13.81 -29.18
CA TYR A 5 6.12 -13.84 -27.73
C TYR A 5 7.39 -14.12 -26.89
N LEU A 6 8.24 -15.06 -27.34
CA LEU A 6 9.45 -15.48 -26.62
C LEU A 6 10.47 -14.34 -26.43
N PRO A 7 10.93 -13.63 -27.49
CA PRO A 7 11.80 -12.45 -27.32
C PRO A 7 11.22 -11.38 -26.40
N VAL A 8 9.91 -11.15 -26.44
CA VAL A 8 9.28 -10.15 -25.56
C VAL A 8 9.26 -10.64 -24.12
N LYS A 9 9.02 -11.94 -23.88
CA LYS A 9 9.08 -12.53 -22.55
C LYS A 9 10.49 -12.41 -21.95
N ASP A 10 11.52 -12.71 -22.74
CA ASP A 10 12.91 -12.64 -22.28
C ASP A 10 13.31 -11.21 -21.91
N THR A 11 12.92 -10.21 -22.72
CA THR A 11 13.14 -8.79 -22.39
C THR A 11 12.39 -8.38 -21.12
N VAL A 12 11.12 -8.77 -20.98
CA VAL A 12 10.31 -8.40 -19.81
C VAL A 12 10.81 -9.08 -18.53
N ASN A 13 11.37 -10.29 -18.63
CA ASN A 13 11.99 -10.97 -17.48
C ASN A 13 13.21 -10.22 -16.92
N LEU A 14 13.84 -9.35 -17.71
CA LEU A 14 14.97 -8.51 -17.28
C LEU A 14 14.53 -7.18 -16.65
N MET A 15 13.23 -6.83 -16.74
CA MET A 15 12.68 -5.60 -16.20
C MET A 15 12.38 -5.73 -14.71
N ASN A 16 12.49 -4.62 -13.97
CA ASN A 16 11.99 -4.59 -12.60
C ASN A 16 10.45 -4.48 -12.58
N ALA A 17 9.83 -4.66 -11.42
CA ALA A 17 8.36 -4.67 -11.30
C ALA A 17 7.72 -3.33 -11.71
N VAL A 18 8.41 -2.21 -11.49
CA VAL A 18 7.95 -0.87 -11.88
C VAL A 18 7.96 -0.70 -13.40
N ASP A 19 9.03 -1.11 -14.06
CA ASP A 19 9.15 -1.08 -15.53
C ASP A 19 8.07 -1.95 -16.19
N ILE A 20 7.84 -3.15 -15.64
CA ILE A 20 6.76 -4.04 -16.10
C ILE A 20 5.40 -3.36 -15.92
N TYR A 21 5.18 -2.68 -14.79
CA TYR A 21 3.97 -1.92 -14.54
C TYR A 21 3.81 -0.78 -15.57
N GLN A 22 4.83 0.04 -15.81
CA GLN A 22 4.80 1.12 -16.80
C GLN A 22 4.51 0.59 -18.20
N LEU A 23 5.14 -0.53 -18.59
CA LEU A 23 4.87 -1.19 -19.86
C LEU A 23 3.40 -1.63 -19.98
N SER A 24 2.80 -2.08 -18.87
CA SER A 24 1.39 -2.45 -18.82
C SER A 24 0.43 -1.27 -19.03
N LEU A 25 0.88 -0.04 -18.73
CA LEU A 25 0.10 1.19 -18.92
C LEU A 25 0.09 1.63 -20.38
N ALA A 26 1.11 1.27 -21.17
CA ALA A 26 1.27 1.74 -22.55
C ALA A 26 0.11 1.34 -23.50
N SER A 27 -0.54 0.18 -23.29
CA SER A 27 -1.76 -0.20 -24.01
C SER A 27 -2.47 -1.39 -23.38
N LYS A 28 -3.77 -1.56 -23.70
CA LYS A 28 -4.55 -2.76 -23.32
C LYS A 28 -3.87 -4.06 -23.78
N ARG A 29 -3.26 -4.06 -24.96
CA ARG A 29 -2.53 -5.22 -25.50
C ARG A 29 -1.29 -5.57 -24.67
N LYS A 30 -0.51 -4.57 -24.27
CA LYS A 30 0.67 -4.79 -23.40
C LYS A 30 0.23 -5.30 -22.03
N ARG A 31 -0.82 -4.73 -21.44
CA ARG A 31 -1.40 -5.23 -20.19
C ARG A 31 -1.79 -6.70 -20.27
N ALA A 32 -2.53 -7.11 -21.30
CA ALA A 32 -2.95 -8.50 -21.48
C ALA A 32 -1.73 -9.43 -21.62
N LEU A 33 -0.69 -8.99 -22.33
CA LEU A 33 0.55 -9.73 -22.49
C LEU A 33 1.26 -9.95 -21.15
N ILE A 34 1.40 -8.90 -20.32
CA ILE A 34 2.04 -9.02 -19.00
C ILE A 34 1.24 -9.95 -18.09
N LYS A 35 -0.10 -9.83 -18.05
CA LYS A 35 -0.95 -10.76 -17.29
C LYS A 35 -0.74 -12.21 -17.73
N PHE A 36 -0.62 -12.45 -19.03
CA PHE A 36 -0.37 -13.79 -19.58
C PHE A 36 1.02 -14.34 -19.19
N MET A 37 2.01 -13.48 -18.96
CA MET A 37 3.34 -13.89 -18.47
C MET A 37 3.31 -14.38 -17.01
N ASN A 38 2.28 -14.02 -16.24
CA ASN A 38 2.01 -14.54 -14.90
C ASN A 38 3.21 -14.40 -13.93
N PHE A 39 3.79 -13.19 -13.91
CA PHE A 39 4.89 -12.85 -13.01
C PHE A 39 4.47 -12.99 -11.55
N LYS A 40 5.35 -13.62 -10.77
CA LYS A 40 5.18 -13.77 -9.32
C LYS A 40 6.00 -12.70 -8.62
N ILE A 41 5.41 -12.08 -7.60
CA ILE A 41 6.10 -11.19 -6.68
C ILE A 41 5.77 -11.70 -5.27
N GLU A 42 6.77 -11.69 -4.40
CA GLU A 42 6.62 -12.16 -3.02
C GLU A 42 5.62 -11.28 -2.27
N GLY A 43 5.88 -9.98 -2.21
CA GLY A 43 5.04 -9.06 -1.47
C GLY A 43 4.96 -7.67 -2.09
N LEU A 44 3.82 -7.04 -1.85
CA LEU A 44 3.61 -5.62 -2.03
C LEU A 44 3.42 -4.98 -0.65
N LEU A 45 4.19 -3.94 -0.35
CA LEU A 45 3.97 -3.09 0.82
C LEU A 45 3.56 -1.70 0.35
N VAL A 46 2.37 -1.30 0.78
CA VAL A 46 1.77 0.01 0.52
C VAL A 46 1.83 0.82 1.80
N LYS A 47 2.58 1.92 1.80
CA LYS A 47 2.63 2.83 2.94
C LYS A 47 1.89 4.11 2.62
N LEU A 48 0.92 4.48 3.43
CA LEU A 48 0.21 5.75 3.34
C LEU A 48 0.57 6.59 4.57
N TYR A 49 1.17 7.76 4.34
CA TYR A 49 1.50 8.75 5.36
C TYR A 49 0.70 10.03 5.13
N HIS A 50 0.65 10.93 6.12
CA HIS A 50 0.01 12.25 5.95
C HIS A 50 0.44 13.02 4.69
N GLN A 51 1.74 13.03 4.40
CA GLN A 51 2.35 13.91 3.39
C GLN A 51 2.73 13.18 2.10
N ARG A 52 2.75 11.84 2.14
CA ARG A 52 3.22 11.01 1.04
C ARG A 52 2.67 9.61 1.12
N SER A 53 2.71 8.90 0.00
CA SER A 53 2.45 7.46 -0.02
C SER A 53 3.50 6.75 -0.86
N ALA A 54 3.71 5.47 -0.62
CA ALA A 54 4.79 4.72 -1.24
C ALA A 54 4.44 3.26 -1.49
N ILE A 55 4.95 2.74 -2.60
CA ILE A 55 4.92 1.34 -2.98
C ILE A 55 6.32 0.75 -2.81
N HIS A 56 6.40 -0.37 -2.11
CA HIS A 56 7.60 -1.20 -1.99
C HIS A 56 7.30 -2.60 -2.51
N PHE A 57 8.26 -3.17 -3.24
CA PHE A 57 8.23 -4.58 -3.61
C PHE A 57 9.19 -5.35 -2.71
N TRP A 58 8.75 -6.49 -2.21
CA TRP A 58 9.63 -7.41 -1.48
C TRP A 58 10.12 -8.48 -2.46
N LYS A 59 11.43 -8.74 -2.42
CA LYS A 59 12.06 -9.91 -3.03
C LYS A 59 12.67 -10.73 -1.90
N ASP A 60 12.62 -12.05 -2.03
CA ASP A 60 13.02 -13.03 -1.02
C ASP A 60 14.17 -12.55 -0.11
N ASP A 61 13.89 -12.52 1.20
CA ASP A 61 14.80 -12.29 2.34
C ASP A 61 15.46 -10.91 2.52
N MET A 62 15.15 -9.88 1.71
CA MET A 62 15.62 -8.52 2.00
C MET A 62 14.48 -7.52 2.16
N TYR A 63 14.38 -6.92 3.35
CA TYR A 63 13.67 -5.66 3.55
C TYR A 63 14.38 -4.56 2.74
N SER A 64 14.02 -4.44 1.46
CA SER A 64 14.35 -3.24 0.69
C SER A 64 13.61 -2.07 1.32
N PHE A 65 14.34 -1.25 2.07
CA PHE A 65 13.80 -0.04 2.70
C PHE A 65 13.52 1.06 1.67
N THR A 66 14.13 1.00 0.49
CA THR A 66 13.94 1.99 -0.57
C THR A 66 12.60 1.75 -1.27
N PRO A 67 11.70 2.75 -1.31
CA PRO A 67 10.47 2.61 -2.08
C PRO A 67 10.75 2.52 -3.56
N ALA A 68 10.01 1.67 -4.26
CA ALA A 68 10.09 1.59 -5.71
C ALA A 68 9.44 2.85 -6.33
N GLN A 69 8.33 3.31 -5.75
CA GLN A 69 7.70 4.55 -6.17
C GLN A 69 7.07 5.26 -4.97
N ALA A 70 7.25 6.58 -4.90
CA ALA A 70 6.57 7.42 -3.92
C ALA A 70 5.79 8.55 -4.59
N PHE A 71 4.63 8.82 -4.01
CA PHE A 71 3.66 9.82 -4.42
C PHE A 71 3.63 10.94 -3.38
N TYR A 72 3.58 12.17 -3.86
CA TYR A 72 3.56 13.37 -3.03
C TYR A 72 2.49 14.33 -3.53
N SER A 73 1.87 15.08 -2.63
CA SER A 73 0.96 16.15 -3.01
C SER A 73 1.64 17.49 -3.23
N LYS A 74 2.84 17.69 -2.66
CA LYS A 74 3.64 18.91 -2.78
C LYS A 74 5.11 18.56 -2.93
N GLU A 75 5.86 19.38 -3.65
CA GLU A 75 7.31 19.21 -3.77
C GLU A 75 8.05 19.44 -2.46
N ALA A 76 7.52 20.30 -1.59
CA ALA A 76 8.07 20.57 -0.26
C ALA A 76 8.11 19.32 0.64
N ASP A 77 7.30 18.30 0.36
CA ASP A 77 7.26 17.04 1.11
C ASP A 77 8.35 16.05 0.64
N PHE A 78 9.18 16.41 -0.34
CA PHE A 78 10.26 15.56 -0.83
C PHE A 78 11.35 15.39 0.22
N GLN A 79 11.39 14.21 0.83
CA GLN A 79 12.39 13.90 1.84
C GLN A 79 13.69 13.35 1.22
N PRO A 80 14.87 13.88 1.59
CA PRO A 80 16.15 13.47 1.01
C PRO A 80 16.63 12.10 1.48
N ILE A 81 16.19 11.65 2.67
CA ILE A 81 16.63 10.39 3.31
C ILE A 81 16.02 9.16 2.61
N TRP A 82 14.84 9.32 2.00
CA TRP A 82 14.14 8.26 1.30
C TRP A 82 14.14 8.60 -0.19
N GLN A 83 15.14 8.14 -0.93
CA GLN A 83 15.22 8.34 -2.37
C GLN A 83 14.52 7.18 -3.07
N PRO A 84 13.21 7.26 -3.36
CA PRO A 84 12.57 6.22 -4.15
C PRO A 84 13.17 6.18 -5.55
N GLU A 85 13.04 5.05 -6.24
CA GLU A 85 13.44 4.95 -7.65
C GLU A 85 12.64 5.93 -8.51
N ILE A 86 11.35 6.11 -8.20
CA ILE A 86 10.47 7.07 -8.88
C ILE A 86 9.77 7.97 -7.86
N LYS A 87 9.81 9.29 -8.13
CA LYS A 87 9.03 10.33 -7.43
C LYS A 87 7.92 10.81 -8.35
N THR A 88 6.70 10.93 -7.84
CA THR A 88 5.56 11.42 -8.61
C THR A 88 4.78 12.46 -7.81
N LEU A 89 4.59 13.63 -8.39
CA LEU A 89 3.72 14.67 -7.84
C LEU A 89 2.30 14.48 -8.37
N VAL A 90 1.32 14.41 -7.47
CA VAL A 90 -0.10 14.16 -7.77
C VAL A 90 -0.98 15.01 -6.85
N SER A 91 -2.29 15.11 -7.10
CA SER A 91 -3.18 15.86 -6.20
C SER A 91 -3.41 15.13 -4.87
N ASP A 92 -3.70 13.83 -4.95
CA ASP A 92 -3.92 12.95 -3.79
C ASP A 92 -2.97 11.75 -3.85
N HIS A 93 -1.90 11.84 -3.06
CA HIS A 93 -0.89 10.78 -3.01
C HIS A 93 -1.45 9.44 -2.53
N SER A 94 -2.44 9.43 -1.64
CA SER A 94 -3.02 8.21 -1.07
C SER A 94 -3.89 7.51 -2.11
N ALA A 95 -4.77 8.27 -2.78
CA ALA A 95 -5.65 7.73 -3.79
C ALA A 95 -4.88 7.16 -4.99
N GLU A 96 -3.81 7.84 -5.45
CA GLU A 96 -2.96 7.36 -6.54
C GLU A 96 -2.13 6.14 -6.15
N CYS A 97 -1.57 6.13 -4.93
CA CYS A 97 -0.83 4.97 -4.42
C CYS A 97 -1.72 3.73 -4.32
N LEU A 98 -2.95 3.87 -3.80
CA LEU A 98 -3.93 2.78 -3.77
C LEU A 98 -4.35 2.34 -5.18
N THR A 99 -4.47 3.28 -6.13
CA THR A 99 -4.75 2.96 -7.54
C THR A 99 -3.64 2.12 -8.15
N MET A 100 -2.38 2.48 -7.89
CA MET A 100 -1.24 1.68 -8.33
C MET A 100 -1.25 0.31 -7.66
N ALA A 101 -1.50 0.22 -6.35
CA ALA A 101 -1.57 -1.05 -5.63
C ALA A 101 -2.60 -2.01 -6.23
N THR A 102 -3.86 -1.57 -6.44
CA THR A 102 -4.90 -2.37 -7.10
C THR A 102 -4.45 -2.85 -8.48
N ARG A 103 -3.83 -1.97 -9.28
CA ARG A 103 -3.37 -2.35 -10.63
C ARG A 103 -2.25 -3.39 -10.58
N LEU A 104 -1.30 -3.25 -9.67
CA LEU A 104 -0.21 -4.20 -9.44
C LEU A 104 -0.75 -5.56 -9.00
N SER A 105 -1.68 -5.60 -8.04
CA SER A 105 -2.35 -6.84 -7.60
C SER A 105 -3.12 -7.51 -8.73
N SER A 106 -3.68 -6.74 -9.67
CA SER A 106 -4.34 -7.30 -10.85
C SER A 106 -3.38 -7.81 -11.94
N LEU A 107 -2.11 -7.39 -11.88
CA LEU A 107 -1.09 -7.62 -12.89
C LEU A 107 -0.16 -8.78 -12.50
N PHE A 108 0.16 -8.87 -11.22
CA PHE A 108 1.10 -9.81 -10.64
C PHE A 108 0.40 -10.84 -9.76
N ARG A 109 0.97 -12.04 -9.69
CA ARG A 109 0.58 -13.02 -8.68
C ARG A 109 1.35 -12.73 -7.39
N LEU A 110 0.69 -12.10 -6.43
CA LEU A 110 1.25 -11.72 -5.14
C LEU A 110 1.08 -12.87 -4.12
N LYS A 111 2.07 -13.09 -3.25
CA LYS A 111 1.85 -13.93 -2.05
C LYS A 111 1.32 -13.09 -0.89
N SER A 112 1.81 -11.87 -0.72
CA SER A 112 1.33 -10.95 0.32
C SER A 112 1.07 -9.53 -0.21
N CYS A 113 0.09 -8.86 0.40
CA CYS A 113 -0.19 -7.45 0.18
C CYS A 113 -0.49 -6.77 1.52
N ILE A 114 0.39 -5.85 1.90
CA ILE A 114 0.43 -5.28 3.25
C ILE A 114 0.23 -3.77 3.14
N TYR A 115 -0.66 -3.24 3.97
CA TYR A 115 -0.98 -1.82 4.01
C TYR A 115 -0.58 -1.24 5.36
N TRP A 116 0.26 -0.22 5.33
CA TRP A 116 0.66 0.57 6.50
C TRP A 116 0.01 1.94 6.40
N LEU A 117 -0.93 2.22 7.30
CA LEU A 117 -1.61 3.49 7.44
C LEU A 117 -0.97 4.21 8.64
N ILE A 118 -0.20 5.26 8.37
CA ILE A 118 0.67 5.90 9.37
C ILE A 118 0.34 7.38 9.46
N ASP A 119 -0.16 7.82 10.61
CA ASP A 119 -0.42 9.22 10.95
C ASP A 119 -1.14 9.97 9.83
N LEU A 120 -2.18 9.39 9.21
CA LEU A 120 -2.74 9.94 7.97
C LEU A 120 -3.37 11.34 8.14
N LYS A 121 -3.71 11.71 9.39
CA LYS A 121 -4.46 12.92 9.74
C LYS A 121 -5.72 13.09 8.88
N LYS A 122 -6.49 12.01 8.81
CA LYS A 122 -7.76 11.93 8.09
C LYS A 122 -8.90 11.87 9.07
N THR A 123 -10.06 12.39 8.67
CA THR A 123 -11.30 12.22 9.45
C THR A 123 -11.70 10.74 9.47
N PRO A 124 -12.52 10.29 10.44
CA PRO A 124 -12.99 8.91 10.50
C PRO A 124 -13.67 8.46 9.20
N LYS A 125 -14.48 9.34 8.60
CA LYS A 125 -15.12 9.10 7.30
C LYS A 125 -14.12 8.87 6.17
N GLU A 126 -13.07 9.69 6.08
CA GLU A 126 -12.01 9.51 5.07
C GLU A 126 -11.19 8.24 5.31
N MET A 127 -10.90 7.92 6.58
CA MET A 127 -10.24 6.67 6.96
C MET A 127 -11.07 5.45 6.55
N ASN A 128 -12.38 5.48 6.80
CA ASN A 128 -13.30 4.42 6.41
C ASN A 128 -13.36 4.24 4.88
N GLN A 129 -13.26 5.32 4.09
CA GLN A 129 -13.13 5.22 2.64
C GLN A 129 -11.82 4.54 2.19
N ILE A 130 -10.70 4.87 2.85
CA ILE A 130 -9.42 4.22 2.60
C ILE A 130 -9.48 2.73 2.96
N LEU A 131 -9.98 2.41 4.15
CA LEU A 131 -10.13 1.04 4.64
C LEU A 131 -11.07 0.22 3.76
N SER A 132 -12.21 0.77 3.35
CA SER A 132 -13.14 0.13 2.42
C SER A 132 -12.42 -0.34 1.15
N ARG A 133 -11.57 0.53 0.60
CA ARG A 133 -10.79 0.23 -0.59
C ARG A 133 -9.74 -0.85 -0.34
N VAL A 134 -9.00 -0.74 0.76
CA VAL A 134 -7.97 -1.72 1.15
C VAL A 134 -8.58 -3.11 1.37
N LEU A 135 -9.70 -3.18 2.10
CA LEU A 135 -10.39 -4.42 2.47
C LEU A 135 -11.13 -5.08 1.30
N SER A 136 -11.51 -4.30 0.27
CA SER A 136 -12.10 -4.84 -0.95
C SER A 136 -11.14 -5.72 -1.76
N GLU A 137 -9.83 -5.53 -1.59
CA GLU A 137 -8.78 -6.26 -2.30
C GLU A 137 -8.36 -7.53 -1.55
N SER A 138 -7.51 -8.36 -2.17
CA SER A 138 -6.78 -9.43 -1.48
C SER A 138 -5.67 -8.80 -0.63
N CYS A 139 -6.01 -8.39 0.58
CA CYS A 139 -5.09 -7.88 1.58
C CYS A 139 -4.68 -9.02 2.54
N THR A 140 -3.41 -9.06 2.92
CA THR A 140 -2.87 -10.03 3.89
C THR A 140 -2.70 -9.41 5.26
N GLU A 141 -2.30 -8.13 5.32
CA GLU A 141 -2.10 -7.42 6.58
C GLU A 141 -2.45 -5.93 6.44
N ILE A 142 -3.11 -5.40 7.47
CA ILE A 142 -3.31 -3.97 7.68
C ILE A 142 -2.64 -3.60 9.00
N SER A 143 -1.68 -2.67 8.91
CA SER A 143 -1.08 -2.03 10.08
C SER A 143 -1.55 -0.58 10.15
N ILE A 144 -2.15 -0.20 11.28
CA ILE A 144 -2.53 1.19 11.58
C ILE A 144 -1.61 1.69 12.68
N MET A 145 -1.04 2.87 12.49
CA MET A 145 -0.12 3.50 13.42
C MET A 145 -0.51 4.96 13.57
N GLU A 146 -0.88 5.34 14.78
CA GLU A 146 -1.30 6.70 15.10
C GLU A 146 -0.44 7.24 16.24
N HIS A 147 0.17 8.39 15.99
CA HIS A 147 0.99 9.12 16.94
C HIS A 147 0.45 10.52 17.19
N GLN A 148 0.67 10.98 18.42
CA GLN A 148 0.53 12.37 18.83
C GLN A 148 1.88 12.87 19.33
N TRP A 149 2.12 14.16 19.16
CA TRP A 149 3.35 14.80 19.62
C TRP A 149 3.04 15.54 20.92
N ILE A 150 3.65 15.11 22.02
CA ILE A 150 3.54 15.76 23.34
C ILE A 150 4.93 16.30 23.68
N ASN A 151 5.09 17.63 23.67
CA ASN A 151 6.38 18.29 23.92
C ASN A 151 7.51 17.75 23.00
N ASP A 152 7.23 17.63 21.69
CA ASP A 152 8.15 17.08 20.67
C ASP A 152 8.56 15.62 20.86
N ILE A 153 7.92 14.89 21.78
CA ILE A 153 8.11 13.45 21.97
C ILE A 153 6.95 12.71 21.27
N PRO A 154 7.23 11.77 20.36
CA PRO A 154 6.17 10.95 19.77
C PRO A 154 5.60 10.00 20.83
N SER A 155 4.28 10.06 21.01
CA SER A 155 3.50 9.15 21.84
C SER A 155 2.41 8.52 20.99
N GLN A 156 1.90 7.35 21.40
CA GLN A 156 0.75 6.77 20.73
C GLN A 156 -0.47 7.69 20.87
N ALA A 157 -1.19 7.88 19.76
CA ALA A 157 -2.48 8.56 19.74
C ALA A 157 -3.63 7.56 19.88
N LEU A 158 -4.79 8.10 20.27
CA LEU A 158 -6.03 7.34 20.34
C LEU A 158 -6.54 7.06 18.92
N ILE A 159 -6.79 5.80 18.59
CA ILE A 159 -7.53 5.46 17.37
C ILE A 159 -9.01 5.81 17.55
N ASP A 160 -9.59 6.38 16.50
CA ASP A 160 -11.01 6.71 16.50
C ASP A 160 -11.89 5.46 16.57
N GLU A 161 -12.95 5.52 17.39
CA GLU A 161 -13.86 4.41 17.63
C GLU A 161 -14.61 3.97 16.36
N GLU A 162 -15.05 4.92 15.52
CA GLU A 162 -15.76 4.62 14.27
C GLU A 162 -14.85 3.89 13.28
N VAL A 163 -13.57 4.28 13.23
CA VAL A 163 -12.56 3.63 12.38
C VAL A 163 -12.28 2.22 12.85
N LEU A 164 -12.16 2.03 14.17
CA LEU A 164 -11.91 0.73 14.77
C LEU A 164 -13.10 -0.22 14.57
N GLU A 165 -14.32 0.26 14.80
CA GLU A 165 -15.56 -0.49 14.57
C GLU A 165 -15.71 -0.87 13.08
N TYR A 166 -15.43 0.06 12.17
CA TYR A 166 -15.44 -0.23 10.74
C TYR A 166 -14.44 -1.34 10.39
N LEU A 167 -13.21 -1.25 10.90
CA LEU A 167 -12.17 -2.25 10.65
C LEU A 167 -12.56 -3.64 11.17
N MET A 168 -13.06 -3.73 12.40
CA MET A 168 -13.44 -5.01 13.02
C MET A 168 -14.66 -5.67 12.37
N ASN A 169 -15.57 -4.88 11.80
CA ASN A 169 -16.75 -5.38 11.11
C ASN A 169 -16.49 -5.82 9.66
N ASN A 170 -15.46 -5.26 9.02
CA ASN A 170 -15.23 -5.45 7.58
C ASN A 170 -13.95 -6.24 7.24
N ALA A 171 -13.06 -6.47 8.21
CA ALA A 171 -11.88 -7.28 8.00
C ALA A 171 -12.25 -8.76 7.79
N LYS A 172 -11.56 -9.39 6.83
CA LYS A 172 -11.72 -10.83 6.55
C LYS A 172 -10.98 -11.64 7.62
N LEU A 173 -11.46 -12.86 7.88
CA LEU A 173 -10.90 -13.76 8.91
C LEU A 173 -9.42 -14.10 8.69
N ASP A 174 -8.93 -14.04 7.46
CA ASP A 174 -7.55 -14.32 7.07
C ASP A 174 -6.65 -13.07 6.99
N THR A 175 -7.21 -11.87 7.27
CA THR A 175 -6.45 -10.62 7.30
C THR A 175 -5.83 -10.40 8.68
N ILE A 176 -4.51 -10.21 8.72
CA ILE A 176 -3.82 -9.81 9.95
C ILE A 176 -4.05 -8.31 10.18
N ILE A 177 -4.50 -7.95 11.38
CA ILE A 177 -4.67 -6.55 11.78
C ILE A 177 -3.65 -6.24 12.88
N ARG A 178 -2.85 -5.19 12.67
CA ARG A 178 -1.93 -4.65 13.67
C ARG A 178 -2.30 -3.21 13.96
N ILE A 179 -2.49 -2.89 15.23
CA ILE A 179 -2.83 -1.54 15.66
C ILE A 179 -1.75 -1.07 16.64
N PHE A 180 -1.03 -0.04 16.24
CA PHE A 180 0.00 0.64 17.01
C PHE A 180 -0.55 2.01 17.44
N ALA A 181 -1.57 1.97 18.28
CA ALA A 181 -2.31 3.12 18.78
C ALA A 181 -2.95 2.77 20.13
N LEU A 182 -3.37 3.79 20.89
CA LEU A 182 -4.21 3.60 22.06
C LEU A 182 -5.65 3.30 21.62
N PHE A 183 -6.35 2.46 22.37
CA PHE A 183 -7.76 2.15 22.16
C PHE A 183 -8.63 3.02 23.07
N PRO A 184 -9.87 3.37 22.67
CA PRO A 184 -10.83 3.99 23.59
C PRO A 184 -11.10 3.10 24.81
N ASP A 185 -11.07 3.68 26.02
CA ASP A 185 -11.16 2.94 27.30
C ASP A 185 -12.39 2.01 27.42
N ASN A 186 -13.47 2.34 26.70
CA ASN A 186 -14.73 1.58 26.71
C ASN A 186 -14.99 0.82 25.42
N PHE A 187 -14.00 0.71 24.53
CA PHE A 187 -14.19 0.00 23.27
C PHE A 187 -14.46 -1.49 23.54
N LYS A 188 -15.59 -1.98 23.05
CA LYS A 188 -16.00 -3.37 23.13
C LYS A 188 -16.47 -3.83 21.77
N HIS A 189 -15.90 -4.93 21.29
CA HIS A 189 -16.29 -5.53 20.03
C HIS A 189 -16.21 -7.04 20.15
N GLU A 190 -17.18 -7.78 19.61
CA GLU A 190 -17.23 -9.25 19.72
C GLU A 190 -16.00 -9.96 19.13
N ASN A 191 -15.42 -9.35 18.09
CA ASN A 191 -14.20 -9.82 17.43
C ASN A 191 -12.89 -9.39 18.12
N VAL A 192 -12.95 -8.65 19.24
CA VAL A 192 -11.75 -8.16 19.94
C VAL A 192 -11.69 -8.76 21.34
N SER A 193 -10.61 -9.50 21.59
CA SER A 193 -10.19 -9.86 22.94
C SER A 193 -8.88 -9.15 23.25
N PHE A 194 -8.87 -8.36 24.30
CA PHE A 194 -7.65 -7.75 24.82
C PHE A 194 -6.95 -8.79 25.69
N ILE A 195 -5.70 -9.12 25.34
CA ILE A 195 -4.82 -10.00 26.11
C ILE A 195 -3.86 -9.15 26.91
#